data_AF-A2TYT9-F1
#
_entry.id   AF-A2TYT9-F1
#
_cell.length_a   1.000
_cell.length_b   1.000
_cell.length_c   1.000
_cell.angle_alpha   90.00
_cell.angle_beta   90.00
_cell.angle_gamma   90.00
#
_symmetry.space_group_name_H-M   'P 1'
#
loop_
_entity.id
_entity.type
_entity.pdbx_description
1 polymer ?
#
loop_
_entity_poly.entity_id
_entity_poly.type
_entity_poly.pdbx_seq_one_letter_code
_entity_poly.pdbx_strand_id
1 'polypeptide(L)'
;MIKRVIFFASVLLIFGCSKENPLQVSAYQKGELIFDYQNIENDTLNASQRIYDEQLDLYYTGWGVYEDIIFPGTTISWSLDHTNSISNIKLHCAITGGDQYNNVFFTNTKALKWQGEPWQYQEAKYLVYELDLYIDGELDCSNSDLATIEGLELTWQHIELPFSHGFGLQFSKAGEWRFWNDEQNADNIPIGWQSFSPKINYCLSPKEWHTIKLESYITENTIVYKSMIIDNEIFSLQNTTLPYVNAKNGWVENFIQIGMQINGNKSVKNSVGVDPVAVTLDNVNFKGYQLIKE
;
A
#
# COMPACT_ATOMS: atom_id res chain seq x y z
N MET A 1 53.04 62.02 -20.59
CA MET A 1 53.55 61.30 -19.40
C MET A 1 52.39 60.48 -18.84
N ILE A 2 52.39 59.18 -19.15
CA ILE A 2 51.25 58.27 -18.95
C ILE A 2 51.24 57.83 -17.48
N LYS A 3 50.20 58.20 -16.72
CA LYS A 3 49.91 57.59 -15.41
C LYS A 3 48.84 56.53 -15.62
N ARG A 4 49.25 55.26 -15.58
CA ARG A 4 48.35 54.10 -15.53
C ARG A 4 47.68 54.07 -14.17
N VAL A 5 46.38 54.28 -14.13
CA VAL A 5 45.54 53.95 -12.97
C VAL A 5 45.09 52.51 -13.15
N ILE A 6 45.60 51.61 -12.30
CA ILE A 6 45.16 50.22 -12.26
C ILE A 6 43.89 50.19 -11.42
N PHE A 7 42.74 50.07 -12.06
CA PHE A 7 41.47 49.78 -11.39
C PHE A 7 41.47 48.29 -11.04
N PHE A 8 41.51 47.98 -9.74
CA PHE A 8 41.17 46.64 -9.25
C PHE A 8 39.65 46.48 -9.35
N ALA A 9 39.18 45.85 -10.43
CA ALA A 9 37.81 45.36 -10.51
C ALA A 9 37.72 44.05 -9.72
N SER A 10 37.26 44.15 -8.48
CA SER A 10 36.88 43.01 -7.65
C SER A 10 35.71 42.29 -8.32
N VAL A 11 35.97 41.22 -9.06
CA VAL A 11 34.94 40.29 -9.51
C VAL A 11 34.46 39.53 -8.27
N LEU A 12 33.41 40.04 -7.62
CA LEU A 12 32.62 39.24 -6.69
C LEU A 12 31.86 38.20 -7.51
N LEU A 13 32.41 36.99 -7.58
CA LEU A 13 31.65 35.79 -7.91
C LEU A 13 30.65 35.56 -6.77
N ILE A 14 29.46 36.12 -6.91
CA ILE A 14 28.30 35.71 -6.11
C ILE A 14 27.97 34.31 -6.60
N PHE A 15 28.52 33.30 -5.93
CA PHE A 15 27.94 31.96 -5.95
C PHE A 15 26.54 32.10 -5.34
N GLY A 16 25.56 32.31 -6.21
CA GLY A 16 24.17 32.06 -5.88
C GLY A 16 24.05 30.57 -5.57
N CYS A 17 24.28 30.22 -4.30
CA CYS A 17 23.65 29.03 -3.75
C CYS A 17 22.14 29.30 -3.82
N SER A 18 21.50 28.92 -4.91
CA SER A 18 20.08 28.59 -4.85
C SER A 18 19.98 27.40 -3.90
N LYS A 19 19.71 27.68 -2.64
CA LYS A 19 18.95 26.73 -1.84
C LYS A 19 17.62 26.59 -2.57
N GLU A 20 17.53 25.63 -3.48
CA GLU A 20 16.24 25.07 -3.81
C GLU A 20 15.62 24.68 -2.47
N ASN A 21 14.53 25.35 -2.16
CA ASN A 21 13.78 25.12 -0.95
C ASN A 21 13.12 23.74 -1.13
N PRO A 22 13.46 22.68 -0.38
CA PRO A 22 13.03 21.32 -0.71
C PRO A 22 11.53 21.03 -0.48
N LEU A 23 10.69 22.04 -0.22
CA LEU A 23 9.31 21.84 0.24
C LEU A 23 8.34 22.87 -0.34
N GLN A 24 8.37 23.08 -1.66
CA GLN A 24 7.17 23.49 -2.38
C GLN A 24 6.61 22.28 -3.11
N VAL A 25 6.13 21.30 -2.35
CA VAL A 25 5.17 20.34 -2.89
C VAL A 25 3.96 21.19 -3.26
N SER A 26 3.71 21.36 -4.55
CA SER A 26 2.47 21.99 -5.01
C SER A 26 1.32 21.30 -4.30
N ALA A 27 0.48 22.06 -3.61
CA ALA A 27 -0.60 21.48 -2.85
C ALA A 27 -1.58 20.85 -3.84
N TYR A 28 -1.72 19.52 -3.76
CA TYR A 28 -2.65 18.77 -4.58
C TYR A 28 -3.86 18.35 -3.74
N GLN A 29 -5.04 18.51 -4.34
CA GLN A 29 -6.32 18.18 -3.72
C GLN A 29 -7.16 17.24 -4.59
N LYS A 30 -8.19 16.65 -3.97
CA LYS A 30 -9.18 15.81 -4.66
C LYS A 30 -10.02 16.68 -5.58
N GLY A 31 -10.11 16.26 -6.84
CA GLY A 31 -11.06 16.79 -7.80
C GLY A 31 -12.34 15.96 -7.86
N GLU A 32 -12.85 15.78 -9.07
CA GLU A 32 -14.02 14.94 -9.32
C GLU A 32 -13.78 13.48 -8.93
N LEU A 33 -14.82 12.84 -8.39
CA LEU A 33 -14.81 11.41 -8.07
C LEU A 33 -14.90 10.60 -9.36
N ILE A 34 -13.91 9.76 -9.62
CA ILE A 34 -13.81 8.89 -10.80
C ILE A 34 -14.40 7.50 -10.50
N PHE A 35 -14.12 6.95 -9.32
CA PHE A 35 -14.74 5.71 -8.86
C PHE A 35 -14.85 5.68 -7.33
N ASP A 36 -15.83 4.93 -6.84
CA ASP A 36 -16.07 4.69 -5.42
C ASP A 36 -16.48 3.23 -5.23
N TYR A 37 -15.51 2.38 -4.92
CA TYR A 37 -15.77 1.00 -4.53
C TYR A 37 -16.01 0.95 -3.04
N GLN A 38 -17.20 0.52 -2.64
CA GLN A 38 -17.60 0.44 -1.24
C GLN A 38 -17.89 -0.99 -0.81
N ASN A 39 -17.65 -1.27 0.46
CA ASN A 39 -17.93 -2.54 1.11
C ASN A 39 -17.33 -3.74 0.33
N ILE A 40 -16.07 -3.60 -0.08
CA ILE A 40 -15.37 -4.56 -0.94
C ILE A 40 -15.25 -5.92 -0.25
N GLU A 41 -15.24 -5.97 1.08
CA GLU A 41 -15.31 -7.21 1.88
C GLU A 41 -16.51 -8.10 1.54
N ASN A 42 -17.55 -7.59 0.87
CA ASN A 42 -18.73 -8.34 0.47
C ASN A 42 -18.59 -9.05 -0.89
N ASP A 43 -17.51 -8.79 -1.62
CA ASP A 43 -17.29 -9.36 -2.93
C ASP A 43 -17.17 -10.90 -2.89
N THR A 44 -17.35 -11.54 -4.04
CA THR A 44 -17.24 -13.00 -4.15
C THR A 44 -15.86 -13.50 -3.71
N LEU A 45 -15.83 -14.64 -3.01
CA LEU A 45 -14.59 -15.31 -2.61
C LEU A 45 -14.17 -16.36 -3.65
N ASN A 46 -12.86 -16.47 -3.90
CA ASN A 46 -12.22 -17.52 -4.69
C ASN A 46 -12.90 -17.78 -6.03
N ALA A 47 -13.20 -16.70 -6.79
CA ALA A 47 -13.79 -16.86 -8.10
C ALA A 47 -12.87 -17.69 -9.00
N SER A 48 -13.41 -18.76 -9.58
CA SER A 48 -12.67 -19.64 -10.48
C SER A 48 -12.29 -18.98 -11.82
N GLN A 49 -12.92 -17.84 -12.13
CA GLN A 49 -12.72 -17.05 -13.33
C GLN A 49 -13.03 -15.58 -13.03
N ARG A 50 -12.59 -14.69 -13.92
CA ARG A 50 -12.96 -13.28 -13.88
C ARG A 50 -14.47 -13.12 -14.04
N ILE A 51 -15.05 -12.19 -13.29
CA ILE A 51 -16.45 -11.84 -13.34
C ILE A 51 -16.57 -10.53 -14.11
N TYR A 52 -17.52 -10.46 -15.03
CA TYR A 52 -17.78 -9.26 -15.83
C TYR A 52 -18.90 -8.44 -15.22
N ASP A 53 -18.65 -7.16 -14.99
CA ASP A 53 -19.64 -6.16 -14.57
C ASP A 53 -20.14 -5.41 -15.81
N GLU A 54 -21.38 -5.66 -16.21
CA GLU A 54 -22.00 -5.03 -17.38
C GLU A 54 -22.25 -3.53 -17.20
N GLN A 55 -22.45 -3.06 -15.96
CA GLN A 55 -22.74 -1.65 -15.69
C GLN A 55 -21.48 -0.80 -15.80
N LEU A 56 -20.37 -1.34 -15.31
CA LEU A 56 -19.08 -0.67 -15.35
C LEU A 56 -18.27 -0.98 -16.61
N ASP A 57 -18.68 -1.99 -17.40
CA ASP A 57 -17.92 -2.53 -18.53
C ASP A 57 -16.49 -2.91 -18.09
N LEU A 58 -16.38 -3.69 -17.01
CA LEU A 58 -15.11 -4.07 -16.39
C LEU A 58 -15.11 -5.52 -15.94
N TYR A 59 -13.92 -6.12 -15.88
CA TYR A 59 -13.73 -7.40 -15.18
C TYR A 59 -13.25 -7.18 -13.74
N TYR A 60 -13.58 -8.10 -12.86
CA TYR A 60 -13.05 -8.18 -11.49
C TYR A 60 -12.85 -9.65 -11.08
N THR A 61 -12.13 -9.91 -10.00
CA THR A 61 -11.82 -11.28 -9.53
C THR A 61 -12.52 -11.66 -8.24
N GLY A 62 -12.99 -10.69 -7.46
CA GLY A 62 -13.34 -10.93 -6.07
C GLY A 62 -12.08 -11.21 -5.22
N TRP A 63 -12.28 -11.62 -3.97
CA TRP A 63 -11.20 -11.91 -3.04
C TRP A 63 -10.55 -13.26 -3.34
N GLY A 64 -9.23 -13.29 -3.42
CA GLY A 64 -8.42 -14.48 -3.52
C GLY A 64 -7.21 -14.42 -2.61
N VAL A 65 -6.47 -15.53 -2.57
CA VAL A 65 -5.28 -15.68 -1.73
C VAL A 65 -4.06 -16.02 -2.59
N TYR A 66 -2.95 -15.35 -2.29
CA TYR A 66 -1.62 -15.66 -2.80
C TYR A 66 -0.71 -16.00 -1.62
N GLU A 67 0.00 -17.12 -1.71
CA GLU A 67 0.99 -17.54 -0.71
C GLU A 67 2.34 -16.90 -1.05
N ASP A 68 2.85 -16.09 -0.13
CA ASP A 68 4.17 -15.48 -0.25
C ASP A 68 5.17 -16.26 0.62
N ILE A 69 5.71 -17.32 0.02
CA ILE A 69 6.64 -18.25 0.66
C ILE A 69 8.06 -17.66 0.62
N ILE A 70 8.54 -17.20 1.77
CA ILE A 70 9.87 -16.59 1.91
C ILE A 70 10.98 -17.64 1.75
N PHE A 71 10.75 -18.86 2.27
CA PHE A 71 11.76 -19.91 2.31
C PHE A 71 11.40 -21.07 1.38
N PRO A 72 12.17 -21.34 0.31
CA PRO A 72 11.86 -22.44 -0.60
C PRO A 72 11.71 -23.79 0.13
N GLY A 73 10.62 -24.51 -0.17
CA GLY A 73 10.31 -25.81 0.43
C GLY A 73 9.52 -25.76 1.73
N THR A 74 9.13 -24.58 2.19
CA THR A 74 8.20 -24.42 3.32
C THR A 74 6.76 -24.25 2.84
N THR A 75 5.82 -24.28 3.78
CA THR A 75 4.37 -24.24 3.52
C THR A 75 3.69 -23.24 4.43
N ILE A 76 2.51 -22.77 4.03
CA ILE A 76 1.62 -21.97 4.84
C ILE A 76 0.19 -22.47 4.63
N SER A 77 -0.60 -22.50 5.70
CA SER A 77 -2.02 -22.86 5.65
C SER A 77 -2.83 -21.64 6.01
N TRP A 78 -3.96 -21.45 5.31
CA TRP A 78 -4.77 -20.26 5.43
C TRP A 78 -6.27 -20.55 5.31
N SER A 79 -7.08 -19.57 5.72
CA SER A 79 -8.53 -19.54 5.49
C SER A 79 -8.92 -18.16 4.97
N LEU A 80 -9.89 -18.15 4.07
CA LEU A 80 -10.57 -16.96 3.58
C LEU A 80 -12.07 -17.24 3.56
N ASP A 81 -12.82 -16.53 4.39
CA ASP A 81 -14.25 -16.73 4.54
C ASP A 81 -14.98 -15.43 4.86
N HIS A 82 -16.29 -15.41 4.64
CA HIS A 82 -17.16 -14.35 5.17
C HIS A 82 -17.66 -14.76 6.54
N THR A 83 -17.73 -13.81 7.48
CA THR A 83 -18.41 -14.07 8.75
C THR A 83 -19.90 -14.38 8.50
N ASN A 84 -20.47 -15.30 9.29
CA ASN A 84 -21.80 -15.91 9.04
C ASN A 84 -23.02 -14.99 9.25
N SER A 85 -22.91 -13.68 9.02
CA SER A 85 -23.99 -12.71 9.17
C SER A 85 -24.53 -12.25 7.81
N ILE A 86 -25.84 -12.41 7.59
CA ILE A 86 -26.52 -12.04 6.33
C ILE A 86 -26.55 -10.52 6.11
N SER A 87 -26.44 -9.71 7.18
CA SER A 87 -26.62 -8.26 7.13
C SER A 87 -25.40 -7.44 7.56
N ASN A 88 -24.31 -8.11 7.92
CA ASN A 88 -23.04 -7.47 8.30
C ASN A 88 -21.90 -8.42 7.93
N ILE A 89 -21.69 -8.55 6.62
CA ILE A 89 -20.65 -9.41 6.07
C ILE A 89 -19.31 -8.74 6.39
N LYS A 90 -18.37 -9.55 6.84
CA LYS A 90 -16.99 -9.15 7.12
C LYS A 90 -16.08 -10.18 6.51
N LEU A 91 -14.94 -9.74 6.01
CA LEU A 91 -13.95 -10.65 5.44
C LEU A 91 -13.04 -11.16 6.53
N HIS A 92 -13.01 -12.47 6.71
CA HIS A 92 -12.13 -13.14 7.66
C HIS A 92 -10.94 -13.75 6.89
N CYS A 93 -9.75 -13.23 7.17
CA CYS A 93 -8.49 -13.62 6.57
C CYS A 93 -7.60 -14.25 7.64
N ALA A 94 -7.15 -15.48 7.46
CA ALA A 94 -6.39 -16.16 8.52
C ALA A 94 -5.18 -16.95 8.01
N ILE A 95 -4.12 -16.95 8.81
CA ILE A 95 -3.11 -18.00 8.83
C ILE A 95 -3.56 -19.05 9.84
N THR A 96 -3.62 -20.31 9.44
CA THR A 96 -4.11 -21.43 10.27
C THR A 96 -3.02 -22.40 10.70
N GLY A 97 -1.80 -22.23 10.18
CA GLY A 97 -0.62 -23.02 10.52
C GLY A 97 0.40 -23.00 9.38
N GLY A 98 1.49 -23.75 9.52
CA GLY A 98 2.57 -23.82 8.52
C GLY A 98 3.92 -23.48 9.13
N ASP A 99 4.89 -23.17 8.27
CA ASP A 99 6.25 -22.82 8.67
C ASP A 99 6.36 -21.32 9.01
N GLN A 100 7.23 -21.01 9.96
CA GLN A 100 7.47 -19.63 10.43
C GLN A 100 7.85 -18.67 9.28
N TYR A 101 7.49 -17.40 9.45
CA TYR A 101 7.83 -16.29 8.54
C TYR A 101 7.26 -16.34 7.13
N ASN A 102 6.47 -17.34 6.77
CA ASN A 102 5.71 -17.28 5.53
C ASN A 102 4.52 -16.33 5.67
N ASN A 103 4.14 -15.69 4.57
CA ASN A 103 3.06 -14.71 4.55
C ASN A 103 1.89 -15.20 3.70
N VAL A 104 0.72 -14.63 3.96
CA VAL A 104 -0.49 -14.90 3.19
C VAL A 104 -1.09 -13.58 2.77
N PHE A 105 -1.25 -13.41 1.46
CA PHE A 105 -1.73 -12.18 0.85
C PHE A 105 -3.16 -12.35 0.33
N PHE A 106 -4.06 -11.52 0.85
CA PHE A 106 -5.48 -11.53 0.53
C PHE A 106 -5.77 -10.34 -0.35
N THR A 107 -6.24 -10.56 -1.57
CA THR A 107 -6.32 -9.51 -2.58
C THR A 107 -7.59 -9.58 -3.42
N ASN A 108 -8.02 -8.43 -3.92
CA ASN A 108 -9.15 -8.30 -4.81
C ASN A 108 -8.83 -7.31 -5.93
N THR A 109 -8.88 -7.79 -7.18
CA THR A 109 -8.83 -6.94 -8.36
C THR A 109 -10.24 -6.44 -8.66
N LYS A 110 -10.50 -5.16 -8.35
CA LYS A 110 -11.82 -4.52 -8.50
C LYS A 110 -12.15 -4.09 -9.92
N ALA A 111 -11.14 -3.83 -10.72
CA ALA A 111 -11.30 -3.39 -12.09
C ALA A 111 -10.16 -3.91 -12.94
N LEU A 112 -10.50 -4.41 -14.12
CA LEU A 112 -9.55 -4.96 -15.08
C LEU A 112 -10.06 -4.74 -16.50
N LYS A 113 -9.15 -4.30 -17.38
CA LYS A 113 -9.32 -4.27 -18.83
C LYS A 113 -8.07 -4.75 -19.54
N TRP A 114 -8.25 -5.29 -20.74
CA TRP A 114 -7.13 -5.70 -21.58
C TRP A 114 -6.41 -4.49 -22.17
N GLN A 115 -5.12 -4.66 -22.46
CA GLN A 115 -4.32 -3.66 -23.16
C GLN A 115 -4.96 -3.34 -24.53
N GLY A 116 -5.07 -2.04 -24.83
CA GLY A 116 -5.70 -1.55 -26.04
C GLY A 116 -7.19 -1.24 -25.89
N GLU A 117 -7.83 -1.69 -24.82
CA GLU A 117 -9.17 -1.24 -24.45
C GLU A 117 -9.10 0.12 -23.71
N PRO A 118 -10.10 1.01 -23.87
CA PRO A 118 -10.13 2.28 -23.14
C PRO A 118 -10.15 2.05 -21.63
N TRP A 119 -9.11 2.54 -20.94
CA TRP A 119 -9.03 2.47 -19.49
C TRP A 119 -9.70 3.69 -18.87
N GLN A 120 -10.90 3.50 -18.32
CA GLN A 120 -11.70 4.62 -17.79
C GLN A 120 -11.18 5.24 -16.48
N TYR A 121 -10.20 4.60 -15.83
CA TYR A 121 -9.61 5.10 -14.59
C TYR A 121 -8.23 5.74 -14.78
N GLN A 122 -7.88 6.14 -16.00
CA GLN A 122 -6.66 6.91 -16.28
C GLN A 122 -6.59 8.20 -15.44
N GLU A 123 -7.72 8.90 -15.28
CA GLU A 123 -7.78 10.17 -14.55
C GLU A 123 -7.82 10.02 -13.02
N ALA A 124 -7.97 8.79 -12.50
CA ALA A 124 -7.95 8.54 -11.06
C ALA A 124 -6.52 8.65 -10.51
N LYS A 125 -6.12 9.86 -10.15
CA LYS A 125 -4.76 10.20 -9.74
C LYS A 125 -4.65 10.56 -8.26
N TYR A 126 -5.75 10.77 -7.54
CA TYR A 126 -5.76 10.84 -6.08
C TYR A 126 -6.51 9.61 -5.55
N LEU A 127 -5.84 8.79 -4.76
CA LEU A 127 -6.37 7.50 -4.31
C LEU A 127 -6.54 7.48 -2.79
N VAL A 128 -7.66 6.92 -2.35
CA VAL A 128 -8.01 6.80 -0.93
C VAL A 128 -8.41 5.37 -0.65
N TYR A 129 -7.66 4.70 0.22
CA TYR A 129 -7.95 3.36 0.70
C TYR A 129 -8.36 3.42 2.17
N GLU A 130 -9.59 3.00 2.47
CA GLU A 130 -10.21 3.05 3.79
C GLU A 130 -10.63 1.63 4.18
N LEU A 131 -10.41 1.25 5.44
CA LEU A 131 -10.85 -0.03 5.98
C LEU A 131 -10.91 0.02 7.50
N ASP A 132 -11.77 -0.82 8.05
CA ASP A 132 -11.72 -1.20 9.45
C ASP A 132 -11.09 -2.60 9.56
N LEU A 133 -10.24 -2.80 10.55
CA LEU A 133 -9.61 -4.10 10.79
C LEU A 133 -9.62 -4.48 12.26
N TYR A 134 -9.71 -5.77 12.51
CA TYR A 134 -9.61 -6.40 13.83
C TYR A 134 -8.59 -7.53 13.78
N ILE A 135 -7.60 -7.51 14.65
CA ILE A 135 -6.54 -8.52 14.71
C ILE A 135 -6.83 -9.46 15.88
N ASP A 136 -7.18 -10.72 15.58
CA ASP A 136 -7.37 -11.79 16.56
C ASP A 136 -6.03 -12.50 16.87
N GLY A 137 -5.05 -11.69 17.27
CA GLY A 137 -3.69 -12.10 17.60
C GLY A 137 -3.23 -11.48 18.91
N GLU A 138 -2.05 -11.89 19.37
CA GLU A 138 -1.35 -11.17 20.43
C GLU A 138 -0.44 -10.12 19.77
N LEU A 139 -0.50 -8.89 20.28
CA LEU A 139 0.34 -7.76 19.87
C LEU A 139 0.78 -7.00 21.11
N ASP A 140 2.09 -6.85 21.28
CA ASP A 140 2.70 -6.00 22.29
C ASP A 140 3.94 -5.34 21.68
N CYS A 141 3.83 -4.09 21.24
CA CYS A 141 4.95 -3.40 20.61
C CYS A 141 6.11 -3.11 21.60
N SER A 142 5.86 -3.15 22.91
CA SER A 142 6.91 -3.02 23.92
C SER A 142 7.66 -4.33 24.14
N ASN A 143 7.00 -5.46 23.90
CA ASN A 143 7.57 -6.80 23.96
C ASN A 143 7.23 -7.61 22.69
N SER A 144 7.77 -7.14 21.57
CA SER A 144 7.40 -7.66 20.23
C SER A 144 7.68 -9.16 20.02
N ASP A 145 8.51 -9.78 20.86
CA ASP A 145 8.74 -11.23 20.84
C ASP A 145 7.51 -12.05 21.25
N LEU A 146 6.47 -11.42 21.81
CA LEU A 146 5.18 -12.04 22.14
C LEU A 146 4.13 -11.89 21.03
N ALA A 147 4.44 -11.20 19.93
CA ALA A 147 3.48 -10.98 18.86
C ALA A 147 3.25 -12.24 18.02
N THR A 148 2.01 -12.55 17.68
CA THR A 148 1.67 -13.70 16.82
C THR A 148 1.85 -13.43 15.33
N ILE A 149 1.94 -12.15 14.94
CA ILE A 149 2.27 -11.71 13.57
C ILE A 149 3.58 -10.96 13.55
N GLU A 150 4.30 -11.02 12.43
CA GLU A 150 5.49 -10.18 12.20
C GLU A 150 5.08 -8.77 11.79
N GLY A 151 3.96 -8.69 11.08
CA GLY A 151 3.39 -7.44 10.61
C GLY A 151 2.09 -7.64 9.83
N LEU A 152 1.50 -6.51 9.45
CA LEU A 152 0.33 -6.42 8.60
C LEU A 152 0.64 -5.46 7.46
N GLU A 153 0.36 -5.85 6.23
CA GLU A 153 0.58 -5.00 5.06
C GLU A 153 -0.73 -4.58 4.44
N LEU A 154 -0.84 -3.32 4.05
CA LEU A 154 -1.98 -2.72 3.36
C LEU A 154 -1.50 -2.17 2.04
N THR A 155 -2.14 -2.60 0.95
CA THR A 155 -1.65 -2.30 -0.40
C THR A 155 -2.77 -1.94 -1.34
N TRP A 156 -2.41 -1.15 -2.34
CA TRP A 156 -3.18 -1.05 -3.56
C TRP A 156 -2.22 -0.93 -4.75
N GLN A 157 -2.69 -1.34 -5.92
CA GLN A 157 -2.00 -1.18 -7.19
C GLN A 157 -2.95 -0.54 -8.19
N HIS A 158 -2.44 0.45 -8.92
CA HIS A 158 -3.08 1.02 -10.09
C HIS A 158 -2.15 0.84 -11.28
N ILE A 159 -2.51 -0.11 -12.14
CA ILE A 159 -1.72 -0.47 -13.31
C ILE A 159 -2.32 0.22 -14.51
N GLU A 160 -1.54 1.13 -15.09
CA GLU A 160 -1.82 1.83 -16.32
C GLU A 160 -0.64 1.59 -17.26
N LEU A 161 -0.74 0.53 -18.06
CA LEU A 161 0.36 0.07 -18.89
C LEU A 161 0.91 1.21 -19.77
N PRO A 162 2.25 1.40 -19.81
CA PRO A 162 3.29 0.46 -19.38
C PRO A 162 3.73 0.59 -17.90
N PHE A 163 3.04 1.37 -17.08
CA PHE A 163 3.45 1.70 -15.72
C PHE A 163 2.70 0.91 -14.64
N SER A 164 3.38 0.73 -13.51
CA SER A 164 2.83 0.20 -12.28
C SER A 164 2.92 1.25 -11.19
N HIS A 165 1.77 1.65 -10.65
CA HIS A 165 1.68 2.51 -9.47
C HIS A 165 1.31 1.66 -8.27
N GLY A 166 2.33 1.16 -7.57
CA GLY A 166 2.17 0.37 -6.36
C GLY A 166 2.28 1.23 -5.10
N PHE A 167 1.45 0.93 -4.12
CA PHE A 167 1.51 1.51 -2.78
C PHE A 167 1.45 0.40 -1.75
N GLY A 168 2.31 0.49 -0.75
CA GLY A 168 2.31 -0.45 0.36
C GLY A 168 2.68 0.24 1.66
N LEU A 169 1.90 -0.03 2.70
CA LEU A 169 2.24 0.30 4.08
C LEU A 169 2.29 -0.97 4.91
N GLN A 170 3.30 -1.10 5.75
CA GLN A 170 3.45 -2.22 6.67
C GLN A 170 3.47 -1.70 8.10
N PHE A 171 2.56 -2.21 8.92
CA PHE A 171 2.69 -2.23 10.36
C PHE A 171 3.61 -3.39 10.76
N SER A 172 4.62 -3.14 11.58
CA SER A 172 5.46 -4.20 12.15
C SER A 172 5.08 -4.48 13.60
N LYS A 173 5.36 -5.69 14.10
CA LYS A 173 5.15 -6.10 15.50
C LYS A 173 5.83 -5.21 16.55
N ALA A 174 6.83 -4.42 16.16
CA ALA A 174 7.50 -3.45 17.02
C ALA A 174 6.80 -2.07 17.04
N GLY A 175 5.69 -1.91 16.33
CA GLY A 175 4.93 -0.67 16.23
C GLY A 175 5.43 0.30 15.16
N GLU A 176 6.49 -0.03 14.42
CA GLU A 176 6.97 0.82 13.33
C GLU A 176 6.11 0.64 12.09
N TRP A 177 5.74 1.76 11.46
CA TRP A 177 5.13 1.81 10.14
C TRP A 177 6.19 2.09 9.07
N ARG A 178 6.12 1.33 7.98
CA ARG A 178 7.08 1.36 6.86
C ARG A 178 6.35 1.47 5.53
N PHE A 179 7.02 1.97 4.50
CA PHE A 179 6.50 2.02 3.14
C PHE A 179 7.25 1.07 2.21
N TRP A 180 6.57 0.59 1.17
CA TRP A 180 7.20 -0.22 0.12
C TRP A 180 7.85 0.68 -0.91
N ASN A 181 9.16 0.50 -1.14
CA ASN A 181 9.87 1.12 -2.24
C ASN A 181 10.06 0.11 -3.38
N ASP A 182 9.26 0.27 -4.44
CA ASP A 182 9.29 -0.60 -5.61
C ASP A 182 10.40 -0.24 -6.61
N GLU A 183 11.15 0.85 -6.38
CA GLU A 183 12.31 1.20 -7.19
C GLU A 183 13.29 0.03 -7.27
N GLN A 184 13.78 -0.22 -8.48
CA GLN A 184 14.72 -1.29 -8.72
C GLN A 184 16.14 -0.82 -8.42
N ASN A 185 16.85 -1.60 -7.61
CA ASN A 185 18.28 -1.43 -7.41
C ASN A 185 19.07 -1.88 -8.66
N ALA A 186 20.41 -1.82 -8.59
CA ALA A 186 21.29 -2.20 -9.70
C ALA A 186 21.12 -3.65 -10.18
N ASP A 187 20.55 -4.53 -9.36
CA ASP A 187 20.30 -5.95 -9.65
C ASP A 187 18.86 -6.20 -10.16
N ASN A 188 18.10 -5.14 -10.46
CA ASN A 188 16.68 -5.18 -10.83
C ASN A 188 15.76 -5.78 -9.75
N ILE A 189 16.14 -5.65 -8.48
CA ILE A 189 15.35 -6.09 -7.32
C ILE A 189 14.75 -4.86 -6.66
N PRO A 190 13.47 -4.88 -6.24
CA PRO A 190 12.88 -3.80 -5.45
C PRO A 190 13.73 -3.46 -4.22
N ILE A 191 13.90 -2.18 -3.92
CA ILE A 191 14.56 -1.71 -2.68
C ILE A 191 13.85 -2.28 -1.45
N GLY A 192 12.51 -2.40 -1.52
CA GLY A 192 11.68 -3.04 -0.52
C GLY A 192 11.28 -2.11 0.63
N TRP A 193 11.02 -2.69 1.81
CA TRP A 193 10.49 -1.94 2.96
C TRP A 193 11.46 -0.90 3.51
N GLN A 194 11.02 0.35 3.61
CA GLN A 194 11.80 1.48 4.15
C GLN A 194 11.07 2.18 5.30
N SER A 195 11.84 2.72 6.24
CA SER A 195 11.31 3.55 7.33
C SER A 195 10.96 4.94 6.83
N PHE A 196 9.88 5.51 7.36
CA PHE A 196 9.62 6.95 7.22
C PHE A 196 10.69 7.79 7.92
N SER A 197 10.83 9.04 7.47
CA SER A 197 11.68 10.05 8.10
C SER A 197 10.88 11.33 8.37
N PRO A 198 10.53 11.65 9.63
CA PRO A 198 10.83 10.87 10.84
C PRO A 198 10.10 9.51 10.88
N LYS A 199 10.61 8.58 11.69
CA LYS A 199 9.96 7.28 11.91
C LYS A 199 8.55 7.49 12.48
N ILE A 200 7.60 6.68 12.00
CA ILE A 200 6.24 6.63 12.52
C ILE A 200 6.12 5.37 13.37
N ASN A 201 5.93 5.56 14.68
CA ASN A 201 5.72 4.46 15.62
C ASN A 201 4.32 4.61 16.21
N TYR A 202 3.44 3.68 15.88
CA TYR A 202 2.07 3.62 16.39
C TYR A 202 1.67 2.16 16.53
N CYS A 203 1.39 1.75 17.77
CA CYS A 203 1.01 0.37 18.07
C CYS A 203 -0.49 0.18 17.89
N LEU A 204 -0.89 -0.83 17.12
CA LEU A 204 -2.28 -1.29 17.10
C LEU A 204 -2.56 -2.11 18.36
N SER A 205 -3.71 -1.87 18.99
CA SER A 205 -4.17 -2.66 20.13
C SER A 205 -4.60 -4.06 19.65
N PRO A 206 -4.17 -5.15 20.32
CA PRO A 206 -4.70 -6.46 20.00
C PRO A 206 -6.19 -6.55 20.33
N LYS A 207 -6.96 -7.30 19.54
CA LYS A 207 -8.37 -7.63 19.80
C LYS A 207 -9.27 -6.39 19.94
N GLU A 208 -8.92 -5.33 19.23
CA GLU A 208 -9.73 -4.12 19.07
C GLU A 208 -9.95 -3.84 17.58
N TRP A 209 -11.03 -3.11 17.29
CA TRP A 209 -11.28 -2.60 15.94
C TRP A 209 -10.50 -1.31 15.74
N HIS A 210 -9.79 -1.23 14.62
CA HIS A 210 -9.04 -0.05 14.19
C HIS A 210 -9.59 0.48 12.88
N THR A 211 -9.69 1.79 12.78
CA THR A 211 -10.08 2.49 11.54
C THR A 211 -8.82 3.00 10.86
N ILE A 212 -8.63 2.65 9.59
CA ILE A 212 -7.44 3.05 8.82
C ILE A 212 -7.85 3.72 7.51
N LYS A 213 -7.23 4.87 7.23
CA LYS A 213 -7.38 5.59 5.97
C LYS A 213 -6.03 6.00 5.42
N LEU A 214 -5.77 5.63 4.19
CA LEU A 214 -4.52 5.86 3.48
C LEU A 214 -4.82 6.75 2.27
N GLU A 215 -4.08 7.84 2.14
CA GLU A 215 -4.19 8.75 1.00
C GLU A 215 -2.87 8.85 0.25
N SER A 216 -2.96 8.83 -1.06
CA SER A 216 -1.84 8.97 -1.98
C SER A 216 -2.28 9.74 -3.22
N TYR A 217 -1.31 10.18 -4.00
CA TYR A 217 -1.59 10.63 -5.35
C TYR A 217 -0.47 10.32 -6.32
N ILE A 218 -0.84 10.19 -7.59
CA ILE A 218 0.02 9.88 -8.72
C ILE A 218 0.19 11.16 -9.52
N THR A 219 1.43 11.59 -9.71
CA THR A 219 1.77 12.68 -10.64
C THR A 219 2.26 12.09 -11.97
N GLU A 220 2.74 12.92 -12.90
CA GLU A 220 3.28 12.45 -14.17
C GLU A 220 4.33 11.35 -14.00
N ASN A 221 5.22 11.46 -12.99
CA ASN A 221 6.33 10.53 -12.84
C ASN A 221 6.47 9.85 -11.48
N THR A 222 5.57 10.11 -10.54
CA THR A 222 5.75 9.66 -9.17
C THR A 222 4.46 9.22 -8.52
N ILE A 223 4.58 8.37 -7.50
CA ILE A 223 3.60 8.18 -6.46
C ILE A 223 4.04 8.93 -5.21
N VAL A 224 3.14 9.74 -4.66
CA VAL A 224 3.35 10.46 -3.40
C VAL A 224 2.48 9.84 -2.33
N TYR A 225 3.10 9.41 -1.24
CA TYR A 225 2.39 9.01 -0.02
C TYR A 225 1.96 10.29 0.69
N LYS A 226 0.65 10.53 0.84
CA LYS A 226 0.16 11.80 1.38
C LYS A 226 -0.03 11.73 2.89
N SER A 227 -0.91 10.85 3.34
CA SER A 227 -1.24 10.72 4.76
C SER A 227 -1.75 9.34 5.10
N MET A 228 -1.58 8.96 6.36
CA MET A 228 -2.22 7.82 7.00
C MET A 228 -2.99 8.33 8.20
N ILE A 229 -4.21 7.84 8.40
CA ILE A 229 -5.03 8.14 9.57
C ILE A 229 -5.37 6.82 10.23
N ILE A 230 -5.07 6.70 11.53
CA ILE A 230 -5.39 5.52 12.35
C ILE A 230 -6.15 6.02 13.58
N ASP A 231 -7.37 5.52 13.79
CA ASP A 231 -8.21 5.88 14.96
C ASP A 231 -8.31 7.38 15.22
N ASN A 232 -8.44 8.15 14.14
CA ASN A 232 -8.49 9.62 14.10
C ASN A 232 -7.16 10.35 14.32
N GLU A 233 -6.05 9.65 14.58
CA GLU A 233 -4.71 10.24 14.60
C GLU A 233 -4.16 10.34 13.17
N ILE A 234 -3.62 11.50 12.80
CA ILE A 234 -3.18 11.81 11.44
C ILE A 234 -1.65 11.82 11.38
N PHE A 235 -1.09 11.01 10.48
CA PHE A 235 0.33 10.95 10.16
C PHE A 235 0.57 11.49 8.75
N SER A 236 1.42 12.51 8.63
CA SER A 236 1.86 13.01 7.32
C SER A 236 2.90 12.07 6.72
N LEU A 237 2.72 11.69 5.47
CA LEU A 237 3.65 10.83 4.73
C LEU A 237 4.38 11.57 3.59
N GLN A 238 4.07 12.86 3.40
CA GLN A 238 4.40 13.66 2.21
C GLN A 238 5.89 13.77 1.85
N ASN A 239 6.79 13.46 2.79
CA ASN A 239 8.23 13.37 2.53
C ASN A 239 8.61 12.11 1.73
N THR A 240 7.66 11.25 1.41
CA THR A 240 7.86 10.00 0.69
C THR A 240 7.25 10.09 -0.70
N THR A 241 8.12 10.24 -1.68
CA THR A 241 7.77 10.27 -3.11
C THR A 241 8.65 9.25 -3.80
N LEU A 242 8.03 8.34 -4.55
CA LEU A 242 8.72 7.32 -5.32
C LEU A 242 8.46 7.53 -6.80
N PRO A 243 9.43 7.31 -7.69
CA PRO A 243 9.15 7.27 -9.12
C PRO A 243 8.21 6.11 -9.44
N TYR A 244 7.46 6.20 -10.54
CA TYR A 244 6.77 5.01 -11.06
C TYR A 244 7.79 3.96 -11.49
N VAL A 245 7.34 2.72 -11.56
CA VAL A 245 8.12 1.61 -12.13
C VAL A 245 7.41 1.06 -13.35
N ASN A 246 8.16 0.42 -14.23
CA ASN A 246 7.56 -0.28 -15.36
C ASN A 246 6.77 -1.47 -14.85
N ALA A 247 5.59 -1.68 -15.41
CA ALA A 247 4.86 -2.93 -15.23
C ALA A 247 5.73 -4.10 -15.70
N LYS A 248 5.54 -5.27 -15.08
CA LYS A 248 6.33 -6.46 -15.38
C LYS A 248 6.16 -6.85 -16.85
N ASN A 249 7.26 -7.25 -17.50
CA ASN A 249 7.24 -7.72 -18.88
C ASN A 249 6.21 -8.84 -19.07
N GLY A 250 5.37 -8.69 -20.10
CA GLY A 250 4.32 -9.64 -20.45
C GLY A 250 2.97 -9.37 -19.77
N TRP A 251 2.86 -8.35 -18.92
CA TRP A 251 1.55 -7.85 -18.50
C TRP A 251 0.80 -7.22 -19.66
N VAL A 252 -0.47 -7.58 -19.79
CA VAL A 252 -1.36 -7.19 -20.90
C VAL A 252 -2.69 -6.63 -20.39
N GLU A 253 -2.73 -6.22 -19.13
CA GLU A 253 -3.95 -5.76 -18.44
C GLU A 253 -3.67 -4.49 -17.67
N ASN A 254 -4.60 -3.53 -17.77
CA ASN A 254 -4.74 -2.44 -16.83
C ASN A 254 -5.64 -2.89 -15.70
N PHE A 255 -5.32 -2.55 -14.46
CA PHE A 255 -6.14 -2.96 -13.33
C PHE A 255 -6.02 -2.07 -12.10
N ILE A 256 -7.03 -2.18 -11.24
CA ILE A 256 -7.01 -1.72 -9.87
C ILE A 256 -7.13 -2.93 -8.96
N GLN A 257 -6.19 -3.03 -8.03
CA GLN A 257 -6.15 -4.10 -7.04
C GLN A 257 -5.94 -3.50 -5.66
N ILE A 258 -6.60 -4.07 -4.67
CA ILE A 258 -6.32 -3.81 -3.26
C ILE A 258 -5.90 -5.12 -2.58
N GLY A 259 -5.22 -5.01 -1.46
CA GLY A 259 -4.84 -6.19 -0.71
C GLY A 259 -4.41 -5.91 0.72
N MET A 260 -4.46 -6.97 1.52
CA MET A 260 -3.93 -7.04 2.87
C MET A 260 -3.08 -8.30 3.01
N GLN A 261 -1.88 -8.17 3.57
CA GLN A 261 -1.02 -9.32 3.89
C GLN A 261 -0.94 -9.52 5.40
N ILE A 262 -1.06 -10.78 5.83
CA ILE A 262 -0.67 -11.18 7.18
C ILE A 262 0.74 -11.77 7.07
N ASN A 263 1.70 -11.17 7.77
CA ASN A 263 3.06 -11.69 7.80
C ASN A 263 3.18 -12.62 9.00
N GLY A 264 3.40 -13.91 8.74
CA GLY A 264 3.53 -14.91 9.80
C GLY A 264 4.75 -14.64 10.67
N ASN A 265 4.64 -14.83 11.98
CA ASN A 265 5.81 -14.85 12.87
C ASN A 265 6.14 -16.29 13.27
N LYS A 266 7.31 -16.47 13.87
CA LYS A 266 7.60 -17.66 14.66
C LYS A 266 6.60 -17.78 15.81
N SER A 267 6.09 -18.99 16.04
CA SER A 267 5.17 -19.28 17.14
C SER A 267 5.75 -18.88 18.50
N VAL A 268 4.93 -18.17 19.27
CA VAL A 268 5.20 -17.74 20.65
C VAL A 268 4.45 -18.62 21.66
N LYS A 269 3.46 -19.41 21.22
CA LYS A 269 2.67 -20.32 22.06
C LYS A 269 3.27 -21.73 22.17
N ASN A 270 4.57 -21.87 21.90
CA ASN A 270 5.31 -23.15 21.88
C ASN A 270 4.77 -24.18 20.88
N SER A 271 4.17 -23.74 19.77
CA SER A 271 3.90 -24.62 18.63
C SER A 271 5.11 -24.62 17.67
N VAL A 272 5.22 -25.65 16.82
CA VAL A 272 6.21 -25.63 15.72
C VAL A 272 5.65 -24.78 14.59
N GLY A 273 6.43 -23.84 14.06
CA GLY A 273 6.04 -23.02 12.90
C GLY A 273 5.47 -21.65 13.27
N VAL A 274 4.28 -21.35 12.77
CA VAL A 274 3.55 -20.08 12.96
C VAL A 274 2.28 -20.30 13.80
N ASP A 275 1.97 -19.37 14.70
CA ASP A 275 0.72 -19.40 15.45
C ASP A 275 -0.48 -19.06 14.55
N PRO A 276 -1.63 -19.75 14.68
CA PRO A 276 -2.85 -19.33 14.03
C PRO A 276 -3.24 -17.92 14.45
N VAL A 277 -3.59 -17.10 13.46
CA VAL A 277 -4.00 -15.71 13.64
C VAL A 277 -4.94 -15.31 12.52
N ALA A 278 -5.96 -14.53 12.88
CA ALA A 278 -6.93 -14.00 11.94
C ALA A 278 -6.95 -12.47 11.99
N VAL A 279 -7.23 -11.88 10.84
CA VAL A 279 -7.57 -10.47 10.68
C VAL A 279 -8.93 -10.41 10.02
N THR A 280 -9.86 -9.71 10.67
CA THR A 280 -11.19 -9.46 10.12
C THR A 280 -11.24 -8.06 9.54
N LEU A 281 -11.67 -7.93 8.29
CA LEU A 281 -11.86 -6.65 7.60
C LEU A 281 -13.33 -6.30 7.48
N ASP A 282 -13.63 -5.01 7.61
CA ASP A 282 -14.95 -4.41 7.51
C ASP A 282 -14.81 -3.02 6.86
N ASN A 283 -15.88 -2.46 6.30
CA ASN A 283 -15.88 -1.13 5.66
C ASN A 283 -14.70 -0.90 4.68
N VAL A 284 -14.35 -1.90 3.88
CA VAL A 284 -13.24 -1.83 2.93
C VAL A 284 -13.67 -1.02 1.71
N ASN A 285 -13.13 0.18 1.56
CA ASN A 285 -13.50 1.12 0.51
C ASN A 285 -12.25 1.60 -0.25
N PHE A 286 -12.36 1.74 -1.57
CA PHE A 286 -11.31 2.30 -2.41
C PHE A 286 -11.88 3.32 -3.37
N LYS A 287 -11.36 4.55 -3.30
CA LYS A 287 -11.87 5.71 -4.04
C LYS A 287 -10.77 6.33 -4.88
N GLY A 288 -11.13 6.73 -6.08
CA GLY A 288 -10.26 7.43 -7.00
C GLY A 288 -10.87 8.77 -7.41
N TYR A 289 -10.05 9.82 -7.36
CA TYR A 289 -10.43 11.16 -7.76
C TYR A 289 -9.43 11.70 -8.80
N GLN A 290 -9.87 12.69 -9.56
CA GLN A 290 -8.95 13.55 -10.30
C GLN A 290 -7.99 14.25 -9.33
N LEU A 291 -6.78 14.53 -9.82
CA LEU A 291 -5.78 15.30 -9.09
C LEU A 291 -5.81 16.75 -9.56
N ILE A 292 -6.16 17.68 -8.66
CA ILE A 292 -6.17 19.12 -8.96
C ILE A 292 -4.98 19.78 -8.26
N LYS A 293 -4.25 20.60 -9.01
CA LYS A 293 -3.21 21.47 -8.48
C LYS A 293 -3.85 22.75 -7.92
N GLU A 294 -3.55 23.08 -6.67
CA GLU A 294 -3.92 24.37 -6.05
C GLU A 294 -3.19 25.55 -6.70
#